data_AF-G0UQ58-F1
#
_entry.id   AF-G0UQ58-F1
#
_cell.length_a   1.000
_cell.length_b   1.000
_cell.length_c   1.000
_cell.angle_alpha   90.00
_cell.angle_beta   90.00
_cell.angle_gamma   90.00
#
_symmetry.space_group_name_H-M   'P 1'
#
loop_
_entity.id
_entity.type
_entity.pdbx_description
1 polymer ?
#
loop_
_entity_poly.entity_id
_entity_poly.type
_entity_poly.pdbx_seq_one_letter_code
_entity_poly.pdbx_strand_id
1 'polypeptide(L)'
;MTTTEVKPTGCALEFLVGENSEQQLWAEVYSRQFPDEEEFESLAPEEQKELLMELREELELLDVEACVMQRHAEGLNLIKRTGSRAGHDGSSGLSFTAFFSADFASRSGEAVSFGDPTAASVTGDDLVARAAEGSASNTVINASVCRGKPYNRMTTDAKDLYVLLEDRVAMLSKEREWMRQQKDKEERENDHLRDLFQATVEEAMSRTKELRLEKIQFNREVICECTGTASADDLLRYMNNRHNAQAKYLDKLNAQCSAAERNILHHQRSLKQRRAAGEAFHAIDFEQLRIENQKFVERIDRKNLELVDLKGTSTRTVQTLNSLMDTLNGLTAEQTRLRKDYKSRCEYLARLQREMVSVTQEARVAEQKNTAIKLRHEAVRVPKIENYMAQKAEEYELRKAQRNWKRKVEIAEGKVGLMKQQIRVLANATDAHLRQRRLLTHQRSTASAMLTAPRVKDSAHSGGKNITNLAYAGGSIDVQVQQEPVVGGSKSILDAKRKQ
;
A
#
# COMPACT_ATOMS: atom_id res chain seq x y z
N MET A 1 21.01 -26.68 37.15
CA MET A 1 20.86 -27.35 35.85
C MET A 1 19.51 -26.98 35.29
N THR A 2 19.54 -26.20 34.23
CA THR A 2 18.40 -25.69 33.46
C THR A 2 17.81 -26.80 32.59
N THR A 3 16.54 -27.11 32.76
CA THR A 3 15.76 -27.87 31.77
C THR A 3 14.52 -27.08 31.44
N THR A 4 14.62 -26.37 30.33
CA THR A 4 13.55 -25.71 29.60
C THR A 4 12.68 -26.76 28.94
N GLU A 5 11.45 -26.97 29.42
CA GLU A 5 10.39 -27.60 28.64
C GLU A 5 9.67 -26.52 27.83
N VAL A 6 10.00 -26.47 26.54
CA VAL A 6 9.20 -25.81 25.51
C VAL A 6 8.07 -26.79 25.16
N LYS A 7 6.83 -26.44 25.52
CA LYS A 7 5.63 -27.13 25.03
C LYS A 7 5.01 -26.35 23.88
N PRO A 8 4.63 -27.02 22.78
CA PRO A 8 4.26 -26.35 21.54
C PRO A 8 2.91 -25.67 21.68
N THR A 9 2.85 -24.44 21.19
CA THR A 9 1.62 -23.73 20.84
C THR A 9 0.94 -24.50 19.71
N GLY A 10 0.12 -25.49 20.06
CA GLY A 10 -0.88 -26.04 19.16
C GLY A 10 -1.90 -24.93 18.91
N CYS A 11 -1.93 -24.44 17.67
CA CYS A 11 -2.99 -23.56 17.19
C CYS A 11 -4.33 -24.22 17.49
N ALA A 12 -5.08 -23.62 18.40
CA ALA A 12 -6.50 -23.86 18.54
C ALA A 12 -7.17 -23.35 17.27
N LEU A 13 -7.30 -24.24 16.28
CA LEU A 13 -8.20 -24.04 15.14
C LEU A 13 -9.60 -24.36 15.68
N GLU A 14 -10.16 -23.40 16.42
CA GLU A 14 -11.55 -23.40 16.85
C GLU A 14 -12.42 -23.33 15.59
N PHE A 15 -12.95 -24.50 15.22
CA PHE A 15 -13.91 -24.73 14.16
C PHE A 15 -15.25 -24.06 14.53
N LEU A 16 -15.37 -22.77 14.25
CA LEU A 16 -16.63 -22.04 14.18
C LEU A 16 -17.00 -21.87 12.71
N VAL A 17 -17.39 -22.98 12.09
CA VAL A 17 -17.89 -22.97 10.71
C VAL A 17 -19.33 -22.51 10.71
N GLY A 18 -19.54 -21.25 10.29
CA GLY A 18 -20.79 -20.87 9.65
C GLY A 18 -20.87 -21.50 8.26
N GLU A 19 -22.06 -21.85 7.79
CA GLU A 19 -22.29 -22.50 6.47
C GLU A 19 -21.62 -21.73 5.30
N ASN A 20 -21.49 -20.40 5.42
CA ASN A 20 -20.81 -19.55 4.45
C ASN A 20 -19.29 -19.76 4.41
N SER A 21 -18.67 -20.27 5.49
CA SER A 21 -17.24 -20.56 5.55
C SER A 21 -16.89 -21.86 4.82
N GLU A 22 -17.77 -22.86 4.83
CA GLU A 22 -17.52 -24.13 4.14
C GLU A 22 -17.55 -23.96 2.63
N GLN A 23 -18.57 -23.26 2.10
CA GLN A 23 -18.64 -22.96 0.67
C GLN A 23 -17.45 -22.12 0.19
N GLN A 24 -16.98 -21.20 1.03
CA GLN A 24 -15.81 -20.36 0.74
C GLN A 24 -14.52 -21.19 0.71
N LEU A 25 -14.33 -22.12 1.65
CA LEU A 25 -13.18 -23.03 1.67
C LEU A 25 -13.16 -23.97 0.46
N TRP A 26 -14.32 -24.54 0.09
CA TRP A 26 -14.41 -25.36 -1.11
C TRP A 26 -14.20 -24.54 -2.39
N ALA A 27 -14.73 -23.32 -2.45
CA ALA A 27 -14.49 -22.41 -3.57
C ALA A 27 -13.01 -22.05 -3.74
N GLU A 28 -12.28 -21.90 -2.63
CA GLU A 28 -10.83 -21.65 -2.63
C GLU A 28 -10.05 -22.83 -3.19
N VAL A 29 -10.42 -24.07 -2.82
CA VAL A 29 -9.84 -25.29 -3.39
C VAL A 29 -10.06 -25.34 -4.90
N TYR A 30 -11.30 -25.19 -5.39
CA TYR A 30 -11.57 -25.28 -6.84
C TYR A 30 -11.10 -24.08 -7.66
N SER A 31 -10.76 -22.96 -7.03
CA SER A 31 -10.28 -21.74 -7.72
C SER A 31 -8.76 -21.58 -7.62
N ARG A 32 -8.07 -22.48 -6.94
CA ARG A 32 -6.62 -22.43 -6.77
C ARG A 32 -5.93 -22.60 -8.13
N GLN A 33 -5.01 -21.69 -8.42
CA GLN A 33 -4.23 -21.72 -9.66
C GLN A 33 -2.77 -22.00 -9.30
N PHE A 34 -2.18 -22.98 -9.97
CA PHE A 34 -0.77 -23.30 -9.85
C PHE A 34 0.03 -22.57 -10.94
N PRO A 35 1.27 -22.15 -10.66
CA PRO A 35 2.14 -21.50 -11.66
C PRO A 35 2.37 -22.41 -12.87
N ASP A 36 2.50 -21.80 -14.05
CA ASP A 36 2.84 -22.52 -15.28
C ASP A 36 4.27 -23.10 -15.21
N GLU A 37 4.59 -24.09 -16.05
CA GLU A 37 5.87 -24.81 -16.02
C GLU A 37 7.10 -23.87 -16.08
N GLU A 38 7.01 -22.78 -16.86
CA GLU A 38 8.05 -21.75 -16.97
C GLU A 38 8.17 -20.87 -15.70
N GLU A 39 7.05 -20.60 -15.02
CA GLU A 39 7.01 -19.84 -13.77
C GLU A 39 7.50 -20.70 -12.60
N PHE A 40 7.17 -22.00 -12.62
CA PHE A 40 7.61 -22.99 -11.64
C PHE A 40 9.13 -23.18 -11.68
N GLU A 41 9.74 -23.25 -12.87
CA GLU A 41 11.19 -23.35 -13.05
C GLU A 41 11.95 -22.11 -12.53
N SER A 42 11.29 -20.95 -12.46
CA SER A 42 11.88 -19.70 -12.00
C SER A 42 11.87 -19.51 -10.47
N LEU A 43 11.12 -20.34 -9.74
CA LEU A 43 10.97 -20.27 -8.28
C LEU A 43 12.14 -20.91 -7.52
N ALA A 44 12.33 -20.51 -6.26
CA ALA A 44 13.36 -21.11 -5.42
C ALA A 44 13.08 -22.60 -5.17
N PRO A 45 14.10 -23.46 -5.01
CA PRO A 45 13.91 -24.90 -4.83
C PRO A 45 13.14 -25.29 -3.56
N GLU A 46 13.04 -24.39 -2.57
CA GLU A 46 12.18 -24.60 -1.40
C GLU A 46 10.72 -24.24 -1.69
N GLU A 47 10.47 -23.17 -2.45
CA GLU A 47 9.13 -22.77 -2.92
C GLU A 47 8.54 -23.82 -3.88
N GLN A 48 9.37 -24.41 -4.73
CA GLN A 48 8.98 -25.53 -5.60
C GLN A 48 8.53 -26.75 -4.80
N LYS A 49 9.22 -27.09 -3.70
CA LYS A 49 8.82 -28.23 -2.85
C LYS A 49 7.51 -27.95 -2.12
N GLU A 50 7.33 -26.74 -1.61
CA GLU A 50 6.10 -26.33 -0.94
C GLU A 50 4.90 -26.43 -1.89
N LEU A 51 5.00 -25.85 -3.09
CA LEU A 51 3.95 -25.96 -4.11
C LEU A 51 3.65 -27.41 -4.53
N LEU A 52 4.67 -28.27 -4.63
CA LEU A 52 4.47 -29.68 -4.95
C LEU A 52 3.82 -30.46 -3.80
N MET A 53 4.05 -30.07 -2.53
CA MET A 53 3.33 -30.65 -1.41
C MET A 53 1.87 -30.20 -1.39
N GLU A 54 1.61 -28.90 -1.59
CA GLU A 54 0.25 -28.37 -1.66
C GLU A 54 -0.56 -28.99 -2.81
N LEU A 55 0.05 -29.13 -3.99
CA LEU A 55 -0.58 -29.80 -5.14
C LEU A 55 -0.89 -31.27 -4.82
N ARG A 56 0.02 -31.97 -4.13
CA ARG A 56 -0.21 -33.36 -3.71
C ARG A 56 -1.39 -33.47 -2.74
N GLU A 57 -1.44 -32.60 -1.74
CA GLU A 57 -2.55 -32.57 -0.78
C GLU A 57 -3.89 -32.29 -1.46
N GLU A 58 -3.92 -31.37 -2.43
CA GLU A 58 -5.12 -31.07 -3.20
C GLU A 58 -5.57 -32.26 -4.08
N LEU A 59 -4.62 -32.94 -4.74
CA LEU A 59 -4.91 -34.15 -5.50
C LEU A 59 -5.48 -35.27 -4.61
N GLU A 60 -4.92 -35.47 -3.41
CA GLU A 60 -5.43 -36.44 -2.44
C GLU A 60 -6.85 -36.09 -1.98
N LEU A 61 -7.15 -34.81 -1.75
CA LEU A 61 -8.50 -34.32 -1.41
C LEU A 61 -9.49 -34.57 -2.55
N LEU A 62 -9.11 -34.26 -3.80
CA LEU A 62 -9.95 -34.46 -4.98
C LEU A 62 -10.18 -35.95 -5.28
N ASP A 63 -9.20 -36.82 -5.04
CA ASP A 63 -9.36 -38.27 -5.16
C ASP A 63 -10.39 -38.81 -4.16
N VAL A 64 -10.36 -38.30 -2.91
CA VAL A 64 -11.36 -38.64 -1.89
C VAL A 64 -12.74 -38.13 -2.28
N GLU A 65 -12.85 -36.90 -2.77
CA GLU A 65 -14.10 -36.35 -3.29
C GLU A 65 -14.66 -37.23 -4.43
N ALA A 66 -13.83 -37.54 -5.43
CA ALA A 66 -14.21 -38.37 -6.57
C ALA A 66 -14.74 -39.74 -6.12
N CYS A 67 -14.11 -40.35 -5.12
CA CYS A 67 -14.60 -41.58 -4.51
C CYS A 67 -15.98 -41.43 -3.86
N VAL A 68 -16.22 -40.34 -3.12
CA VAL A 68 -17.54 -40.08 -2.49
C VAL A 68 -18.60 -39.84 -3.55
N MET A 69 -18.31 -39.05 -4.57
CA MET A 69 -19.23 -38.79 -5.68
C MET A 69 -19.54 -40.06 -6.47
N GLN A 70 -18.54 -40.92 -6.69
CA GLN A 70 -18.72 -42.20 -7.36
C GLN A 70 -19.67 -43.11 -6.56
N ARG A 71 -19.49 -43.23 -5.23
CA ARG A 71 -20.42 -43.98 -4.37
C ARG A 71 -21.83 -43.43 -4.43
N HIS A 72 -21.98 -42.11 -4.44
CA HIS A 72 -23.29 -41.47 -4.58
C HIS A 72 -23.96 -41.81 -5.92
N ALA A 73 -23.19 -41.75 -7.02
CA ALA A 73 -23.66 -42.11 -8.35
C ALA A 73 -24.03 -43.60 -8.46
N GLU A 74 -23.25 -44.49 -7.84
CA GLU A 74 -23.54 -45.92 -7.73
C GLU A 74 -24.82 -46.19 -6.92
N GLY A 75 -25.02 -45.46 -5.82
CA GLY A 75 -26.25 -45.50 -5.01
C GLY A 75 -27.49 -45.08 -5.81
N LEU A 76 -27.39 -44.01 -6.59
CA LEU A 76 -28.47 -43.57 -7.49
C LEU A 76 -28.75 -44.61 -8.60
N ASN A 77 -27.71 -45.23 -9.15
CA ASN A 77 -27.86 -46.29 -10.15
C ASN A 77 -28.50 -47.56 -9.58
N LEU A 78 -28.25 -47.89 -8.31
CA LEU A 78 -28.89 -49.00 -7.61
C LEU A 78 -30.39 -48.76 -7.42
N ILE A 79 -30.78 -47.54 -7.02
CA ILE A 79 -32.19 -47.11 -6.91
C ILE A 79 -32.88 -47.13 -8.30
N LYS A 80 -32.16 -46.76 -9.35
CA LYS A 80 -32.67 -46.78 -10.73
C LYS A 80 -32.87 -48.22 -11.26
N ARG A 81 -32.00 -49.15 -10.87
CA ARG A 81 -32.11 -50.58 -11.21
C ARG A 81 -33.25 -51.29 -10.47
N THR A 82 -33.56 -50.89 -9.23
CA THR A 82 -34.72 -51.42 -8.49
C THR A 82 -36.04 -50.82 -8.97
N GLY A 83 -36.04 -49.57 -9.44
CA GLY A 83 -37.22 -48.93 -10.04
C GLY A 83 -37.56 -49.38 -11.46
N SER A 84 -36.59 -49.88 -12.24
CA SER A 84 -36.80 -50.30 -13.63
C SER A 84 -37.17 -51.78 -13.79
N ARG A 85 -37.30 -52.54 -12.69
CA ARG A 85 -37.71 -53.96 -12.70
C ARG A 85 -39.09 -54.20 -12.08
N ALA A 86 -39.96 -53.19 -12.10
CA ALA A 86 -41.37 -53.32 -11.74
C ALA A 86 -42.24 -53.33 -13.00
N GLY A 87 -42.20 -54.44 -13.75
CA GLY A 87 -43.06 -54.69 -14.91
C GLY A 87 -42.87 -56.11 -15.44
N HIS A 88 -43.73 -57.04 -14.98
CA HIS A 88 -43.79 -58.50 -15.27
C HIS A 88 -42.54 -59.31 -14.84
N ASP A 89 -42.58 -60.41 -14.07
CA ASP A 89 -43.59 -61.41 -13.74
C ASP A 89 -43.38 -61.93 -12.30
N GLY A 90 -44.38 -62.64 -11.77
CA GLY A 90 -44.53 -62.97 -10.36
C GLY A 90 -43.62 -64.05 -9.75
N SER A 91 -43.78 -64.15 -8.43
CA SER A 91 -43.42 -65.28 -7.55
C SER A 91 -41.94 -65.63 -7.38
N SER A 92 -41.32 -65.03 -6.35
CA SER A 92 -40.81 -65.80 -5.19
C SER A 92 -40.16 -64.82 -4.22
N GLY A 93 -40.70 -64.69 -3.02
CA GLY A 93 -40.04 -63.96 -1.95
C GLY A 93 -38.80 -64.72 -1.51
N LEU A 94 -37.66 -64.04 -1.40
CA LEU A 94 -36.59 -64.44 -0.50
C LEU A 94 -35.88 -63.20 0.05
N SER A 95 -35.78 -63.23 1.37
CA SER A 95 -35.10 -62.33 2.29
C SER A 95 -33.64 -62.08 1.89
N PHE A 96 -33.21 -60.81 1.91
CA PHE A 96 -31.80 -60.44 1.89
C PHE A 96 -31.31 -60.30 3.34
N THR A 97 -31.25 -61.43 4.04
CA THR A 97 -30.49 -61.62 5.27
C THR A 97 -29.60 -62.85 5.08
N ALA A 98 -28.53 -62.69 4.32
CA ALA A 98 -27.46 -63.69 4.22
C ALA A 98 -26.23 -63.04 3.54
N PHE A 99 -25.48 -62.26 4.30
CA PHE A 99 -24.08 -62.00 3.96
C PHE A 99 -23.24 -61.84 5.21
N PHE A 100 -23.31 -62.81 6.12
CA PHE A 100 -22.16 -63.21 6.93
C PHE A 100 -22.30 -64.70 7.30
N SER A 101 -21.21 -65.42 7.06
CA SER A 101 -20.79 -66.69 7.67
C SER A 101 -21.20 -68.00 6.99
N ALA A 102 -20.25 -68.53 6.22
CA ALA A 102 -19.87 -69.95 6.28
C ALA A 102 -18.40 -70.13 5.88
N ASP A 103 -17.53 -70.23 6.89
CA ASP A 103 -16.45 -71.23 6.94
C ASP A 103 -15.89 -71.29 8.37
N PHE A 104 -16.48 -72.14 9.21
CA PHE A 104 -15.75 -73.13 10.02
C PHE A 104 -16.76 -74.04 10.72
N ALA A 105 -16.99 -75.21 10.13
CA ALA A 105 -17.61 -76.33 10.81
C ALA A 105 -16.51 -77.21 11.43
N SER A 106 -16.60 -77.48 12.72
CA SER A 106 -16.35 -78.82 13.28
C SER A 106 -16.76 -78.93 14.76
N ARG A 107 -17.70 -79.86 14.98
CA ARG A 107 -17.92 -80.74 16.17
C ARG A 107 -18.32 -80.06 17.49
N SER A 108 -19.32 -80.53 18.25
CA SER A 108 -19.99 -81.84 18.32
C SER A 108 -21.13 -81.79 19.36
N GLY A 109 -22.24 -82.49 19.07
CA GLY A 109 -23.16 -83.17 20.03
C GLY A 109 -23.98 -82.29 20.99
N GLU A 110 -25.24 -82.53 21.33
CA GLU A 110 -26.19 -83.63 21.12
C GLU A 110 -27.60 -83.07 21.34
N ALA A 111 -28.56 -83.69 20.67
CA ALA A 111 -29.99 -83.39 20.74
C ALA A 111 -30.63 -83.81 22.08
N VAL A 112 -31.75 -83.19 22.46
CA VAL A 112 -33.02 -83.89 22.76
C VAL A 112 -34.19 -82.91 22.55
N SER A 113 -35.20 -83.39 21.83
CA SER A 113 -36.52 -82.77 21.61
C SER A 113 -37.54 -83.24 22.65
N PHE A 114 -38.52 -82.41 23.00
CA PHE A 114 -39.92 -82.73 23.41
C PHE A 114 -40.58 -81.36 23.58
N GLY A 115 -41.77 -81.00 23.12
CA GLY A 115 -43.02 -81.72 22.88
C GLY A 115 -44.13 -80.76 23.38
N ASP A 116 -44.93 -80.26 22.44
CA ASP A 116 -46.06 -79.32 22.50
C ASP A 116 -47.23 -79.78 23.44
N PRO A 117 -48.43 -79.14 23.52
CA PRO A 117 -48.79 -77.76 23.90
C PRO A 117 -50.00 -77.74 24.90
N THR A 118 -50.38 -76.59 25.49
CA THR A 118 -51.76 -76.40 26.01
C THR A 118 -52.23 -74.95 25.99
N ALA A 119 -53.50 -74.79 25.64
CA ALA A 119 -54.23 -73.60 25.22
C ALA A 119 -54.97 -72.84 26.34
N ALA A 120 -55.30 -71.57 26.08
CA ALA A 120 -56.57 -70.86 26.36
C ALA A 120 -56.39 -69.39 25.91
N SER A 121 -56.98 -68.86 24.84
CA SER A 121 -58.41 -68.63 24.54
C SER A 121 -59.17 -67.82 25.59
N VAL A 122 -59.28 -66.50 25.37
CA VAL A 122 -60.51 -65.73 25.63
C VAL A 122 -60.72 -64.77 24.45
N THR A 123 -61.84 -64.96 23.76
CA THR A 123 -62.40 -64.18 22.65
C THR A 123 -63.56 -63.31 23.12
N GLY A 124 -63.88 -62.27 22.35
CA GLY A 124 -65.15 -61.50 22.38
C GLY A 124 -64.89 -59.99 22.28
N ASP A 125 -64.71 -59.41 21.08
CA ASP A 125 -65.73 -58.90 20.14
C ASP A 125 -66.65 -57.84 20.73
N ASP A 126 -66.54 -56.58 20.25
CA ASP A 126 -67.63 -56.00 19.45
C ASP A 126 -67.24 -54.71 18.71
N LEU A 127 -67.64 -54.67 17.44
CA LEU A 127 -67.66 -53.52 16.54
C LEU A 127 -68.95 -52.72 16.76
N VAL A 128 -68.90 -51.39 16.58
CA VAL A 128 -69.71 -50.62 15.61
C VAL A 128 -69.58 -49.12 15.88
N ALA A 129 -69.38 -48.40 14.78
CA ALA A 129 -69.15 -46.97 14.66
C ALA A 129 -70.42 -46.09 14.66
N ARG A 130 -70.25 -44.82 15.06
CA ARG A 130 -70.81 -43.53 14.53
C ARG A 130 -70.96 -42.53 15.70
N ALA A 131 -70.81 -41.21 15.58
CA ALA A 131 -70.32 -40.25 14.59
C ALA A 131 -70.13 -38.91 15.38
N ALA A 132 -69.07 -38.14 15.10
CA ALA A 132 -69.06 -36.73 14.63
C ALA A 132 -69.79 -35.70 15.52
N GLU A 133 -69.20 -34.58 15.96
CA GLU A 133 -68.68 -33.41 15.20
C GLU A 133 -67.48 -32.79 15.96
N GLY A 134 -66.38 -32.31 15.35
CA GLY A 134 -66.20 -31.12 14.50
C GLY A 134 -65.29 -30.13 15.28
N SER A 135 -64.17 -29.58 14.82
CA SER A 135 -63.88 -28.97 13.52
C SER A 135 -62.36 -28.78 13.33
N ALA A 136 -61.82 -29.26 12.21
CA ALA A 136 -60.54 -28.84 11.63
C ALA A 136 -60.72 -28.80 10.10
N SER A 137 -60.37 -27.66 9.50
CA SER A 137 -60.69 -27.30 8.12
C SER A 137 -59.78 -27.99 7.10
N ASN A 138 -60.40 -28.72 6.17
CA ASN A 138 -59.80 -29.26 4.95
C ASN A 138 -60.06 -28.32 3.77
N THR A 139 -59.04 -28.10 2.93
CA THR A 139 -59.23 -27.70 1.53
C THR A 139 -58.89 -28.89 0.65
N VAL A 140 -59.88 -29.25 -0.16
CA VAL A 140 -59.97 -30.39 -1.08
C VAL A 140 -58.98 -30.26 -2.24
N ILE A 141 -58.26 -31.35 -2.56
CA ILE A 141 -57.68 -31.55 -3.90
C ILE A 141 -58.24 -32.84 -4.47
N ASN A 142 -59.02 -32.69 -5.54
CA ASN A 142 -59.63 -33.78 -6.31
C ASN A 142 -58.56 -34.61 -7.02
N ALA A 143 -58.62 -35.93 -6.83
CA ALA A 143 -57.91 -36.91 -7.65
C ALA A 143 -58.56 -36.97 -9.04
N SER A 144 -57.86 -36.43 -10.05
CA SER A 144 -58.15 -36.69 -11.46
C SER A 144 -57.10 -37.61 -12.04
N VAL A 145 -57.56 -38.74 -12.58
CA VAL A 145 -56.77 -39.69 -13.37
C VAL A 145 -56.23 -38.96 -14.61
N CYS A 146 -54.97 -38.55 -14.58
CA CYS A 146 -54.28 -38.02 -15.76
C CYS A 146 -53.46 -39.13 -16.41
N ARG A 147 -53.98 -39.64 -17.54
CA ARG A 147 -53.21 -40.36 -18.56
C ARG A 147 -51.91 -39.61 -18.88
N GLY A 148 -50.85 -40.39 -19.09
CA GLY A 148 -49.47 -39.95 -19.29
C GLY A 148 -49.32 -38.65 -20.08
N LYS A 149 -48.79 -37.64 -19.39
CA LYS A 149 -48.16 -36.49 -20.06
C LYS A 149 -46.83 -36.99 -20.65
N PRO A 150 -46.51 -36.68 -21.91
CA PRO A 150 -45.18 -36.95 -22.43
C PRO A 150 -44.19 -36.19 -21.56
N TYR A 151 -43.19 -36.92 -21.07
CA TYR A 151 -42.04 -36.35 -20.36
C TYR A 151 -41.39 -35.36 -21.33
N ASN A 152 -41.65 -34.06 -21.16
CA ASN A 152 -40.84 -33.03 -21.80
C ASN A 152 -39.44 -33.26 -21.28
N ARG A 153 -38.57 -33.83 -22.12
CA ARG A 153 -37.13 -33.68 -21.96
C ARG A 153 -36.91 -32.18 -21.97
N MET A 154 -36.79 -31.59 -20.77
CA MET A 154 -36.17 -30.29 -20.64
C MET A 154 -34.85 -30.43 -21.36
N THR A 155 -34.67 -29.63 -22.40
CA THR A 155 -33.35 -29.39 -22.97
C THR A 155 -32.54 -28.84 -21.81
N THR A 156 -31.79 -29.71 -21.16
CA THR A 156 -30.84 -29.37 -20.12
C THR A 156 -29.98 -28.27 -20.70
N ASP A 157 -30.12 -27.07 -20.15
CA ASP A 157 -29.20 -25.99 -20.48
C ASP A 157 -27.80 -26.49 -20.10
N ALA A 158 -26.74 -26.05 -20.77
CA ALA A 158 -25.40 -26.62 -20.53
C ALA A 158 -24.95 -26.50 -19.06
N LYS A 159 -25.60 -25.63 -18.27
CA LYS A 159 -25.44 -25.44 -16.83
C LYS A 159 -26.07 -26.54 -15.97
N ASP A 160 -27.09 -27.24 -16.47
CA ASP A 160 -27.76 -28.36 -15.79
C ASP A 160 -27.05 -29.71 -16.00
N LEU A 161 -26.02 -29.77 -16.86
CA LEU A 161 -25.20 -30.97 -17.07
C LEU A 161 -24.09 -31.12 -16.02
N TYR A 162 -23.75 -30.07 -15.28
CA TYR A 162 -22.66 -30.06 -14.32
C TYR A 162 -23.20 -29.99 -12.89
N VAL A 163 -22.66 -30.83 -12.01
CA VAL A 163 -22.91 -30.73 -10.56
C VAL A 163 -22.32 -29.42 -10.08
N LEU A 164 -23.17 -28.50 -9.61
CA LEU A 164 -22.75 -27.21 -9.06
C LEU A 164 -21.96 -27.40 -7.77
N LEU A 165 -21.13 -26.42 -7.42
CA LEU A 165 -20.34 -26.44 -6.19
C LEU A 165 -21.23 -26.63 -4.94
N GLU A 166 -22.38 -25.96 -4.89
CA GLU A 166 -23.34 -26.09 -3.80
C GLU A 166 -23.85 -27.52 -3.64
N ASP A 167 -24.14 -28.21 -4.75
CA ASP A 167 -24.58 -29.61 -4.73
C ASP A 167 -23.47 -30.56 -4.27
N ARG A 168 -22.20 -30.28 -4.62
CA ARG A 168 -21.04 -31.06 -4.14
C ARG A 168 -20.87 -30.93 -2.64
N VAL A 169 -20.89 -29.69 -2.13
CA VAL A 169 -20.80 -29.42 -0.69
C VAL A 169 -21.95 -30.09 0.08
N ALA A 170 -23.16 -30.08 -0.48
CA ALA A 170 -24.31 -30.75 0.11
C ALA A 170 -24.15 -32.28 0.16
N MET A 171 -23.66 -32.90 -0.94
CA MET A 171 -23.40 -34.34 -0.98
C MET A 171 -22.31 -34.77 0.01
N LEU A 172 -21.18 -34.06 0.06
CA LEU A 172 -20.08 -34.33 0.99
C LEU A 172 -20.53 -34.14 2.45
N SER A 173 -21.31 -33.11 2.73
CA SER A 173 -21.88 -32.88 4.07
C SER A 173 -22.81 -34.01 4.51
N LYS A 174 -23.62 -34.52 3.58
CA LYS A 174 -24.51 -35.65 3.85
C LYS A 174 -23.75 -36.95 4.11
N GLU A 175 -22.69 -37.22 3.34
CA GLU A 175 -21.84 -38.39 3.56
C GLU A 175 -21.12 -38.31 4.91
N ARG A 176 -20.60 -37.13 5.27
CA ARG A 176 -19.99 -36.85 6.58
C ARG A 176 -20.96 -37.12 7.73
N GLU A 177 -22.20 -36.66 7.61
CA GLU A 177 -23.24 -36.90 8.61
C GLU A 177 -23.62 -38.39 8.69
N TRP A 178 -23.69 -39.08 7.54
CA TRP A 178 -23.95 -40.51 7.51
C TRP A 178 -22.84 -41.32 8.20
N MET A 179 -21.56 -41.01 7.92
CA MET A 179 -20.40 -41.63 8.56
C MET A 179 -20.40 -41.38 10.08
N ARG A 180 -20.80 -40.17 10.51
CA ARG A 180 -20.96 -39.85 11.94
C ARG A 180 -22.03 -40.72 12.59
N GLN A 181 -23.20 -40.86 11.96
CA GLN A 181 -24.28 -41.68 12.49
C GLN A 181 -23.92 -43.18 12.55
N GLN A 182 -23.19 -43.70 11.55
CA GLN A 182 -22.69 -45.06 11.59
C GLN A 182 -21.71 -45.27 12.73
N LYS A 183 -20.73 -44.38 12.88
CA LYS A 183 -19.76 -44.42 13.98
C LYS A 183 -20.47 -44.41 15.34
N ASP A 184 -21.42 -43.51 15.55
CA ASP A 184 -22.17 -43.45 16.80
C ASP A 184 -22.97 -44.73 17.07
N LYS A 185 -23.47 -45.39 16.02
CA LYS A 185 -24.21 -46.64 16.14
C LYS A 185 -23.27 -47.78 16.53
N GLU A 186 -22.13 -47.89 15.85
CA GLU A 186 -21.08 -48.86 16.16
C GLU A 186 -20.53 -48.67 17.57
N GLU A 187 -20.34 -47.43 18.02
CA GLU A 187 -19.91 -47.13 19.40
C GLU A 187 -20.94 -47.63 20.43
N ARG A 188 -22.24 -47.36 20.21
CA ARG A 188 -23.31 -47.87 21.10
C ARG A 188 -23.37 -49.40 21.11
N GLU A 189 -23.23 -50.04 19.95
CA GLU A 189 -23.18 -51.50 19.84
C GLU A 189 -21.93 -52.06 20.55
N ASN A 190 -20.78 -51.38 20.43
CA ASN A 190 -19.54 -51.76 21.09
C ASN A 190 -19.66 -51.65 22.62
N ASP A 191 -20.22 -50.55 23.13
CA ASP A 191 -20.46 -50.35 24.55
C ASP A 191 -21.43 -51.39 25.10
N HIS A 192 -22.52 -51.69 24.37
CA HIS A 192 -23.44 -52.75 24.76
C HIS A 192 -22.76 -54.12 24.84
N LEU A 193 -21.90 -54.46 23.87
CA LEU A 193 -21.14 -55.70 23.89
C LEU A 193 -20.12 -55.74 25.04
N ARG A 194 -19.45 -54.62 25.34
CA ARG A 194 -18.53 -54.52 26.49
C ARG A 194 -19.25 -54.79 27.79
N ASP A 195 -20.40 -54.14 28.02
CA ASP A 195 -21.21 -54.33 29.22
C ASP A 195 -21.68 -55.78 29.36
N LEU A 196 -22.11 -56.40 28.26
CA LEU A 196 -22.54 -57.80 28.24
C LEU A 196 -21.38 -58.75 28.59
N PHE A 197 -20.22 -58.58 27.96
CA PHE A 197 -19.04 -59.40 28.26
C PHE A 197 -18.56 -59.19 29.70
N GLN A 198 -18.57 -57.96 30.18
CA GLN A 198 -18.22 -57.66 31.56
C GLN A 198 -19.17 -58.37 32.54
N ALA A 199 -20.48 -58.24 32.36
CA ALA A 199 -21.47 -58.92 33.21
C ALA A 199 -21.29 -60.45 33.19
N THR A 200 -21.05 -61.03 32.01
CA THR A 200 -20.84 -62.48 31.85
C THR A 200 -19.58 -62.95 32.58
N VAL A 201 -18.48 -62.21 32.46
CA VAL A 201 -17.22 -62.55 33.13
C VAL A 201 -17.35 -62.38 34.64
N GLU A 202 -18.01 -61.32 35.11
CA GLU A 202 -18.26 -61.09 36.54
C GLU A 202 -19.14 -62.18 37.16
N GLU A 203 -20.19 -62.62 36.47
CA GLU A 203 -21.03 -63.75 36.90
C GLU A 203 -20.22 -65.05 36.94
N ALA A 204 -19.47 -65.37 35.89
CA ALA A 204 -18.64 -66.57 35.84
C ALA A 204 -17.57 -66.60 36.95
N MET A 205 -16.93 -65.45 37.21
CA MET A 205 -15.98 -65.32 38.32
C MET A 205 -16.65 -65.50 39.68
N SER A 206 -17.84 -64.92 39.87
CA SER A 206 -18.60 -65.05 41.11
C SER A 206 -19.05 -66.49 41.35
N ARG A 207 -19.61 -67.15 40.34
CA ARG A 207 -20.01 -68.57 40.38
C ARG A 207 -18.82 -69.50 40.63
N THR A 208 -17.67 -69.20 40.05
CA THR A 208 -16.43 -69.95 40.32
C THR A 208 -15.99 -69.83 41.79
N LYS A 209 -16.09 -68.63 42.38
CA LYS A 209 -15.78 -68.41 43.80
C LYS A 209 -16.77 -69.18 44.69
N GLU A 210 -18.06 -69.11 44.40
CA GLU A 210 -19.11 -69.84 45.13
C GLU A 210 -18.88 -71.35 45.09
N LEU A 211 -18.62 -71.93 43.92
CA LEU A 211 -18.35 -73.37 43.78
C LEU A 211 -17.08 -73.81 44.53
N ARG A 212 -16.03 -72.97 44.55
CA ARG A 212 -14.83 -73.26 45.35
C ARG A 212 -15.13 -73.28 46.84
N LEU A 213 -15.89 -72.32 47.34
CA LEU A 213 -16.32 -72.29 48.74
C LEU A 213 -17.22 -73.49 49.07
N GLU A 214 -18.16 -73.82 48.18
CA GLU A 214 -19.05 -74.98 48.34
C GLU A 214 -18.26 -76.29 48.41
N LYS A 215 -17.24 -76.45 47.56
CA LYS A 215 -16.33 -77.61 47.60
C LYS A 215 -15.58 -77.71 48.93
N ILE A 216 -15.05 -76.59 49.44
CA ILE A 216 -14.35 -76.56 50.72
C ILE A 216 -15.32 -76.93 51.86
N GLN A 217 -16.53 -76.37 51.83
CA GLN A 217 -17.56 -76.64 52.83
C GLN A 217 -18.00 -78.11 52.80
N PHE A 218 -18.22 -78.67 51.60
CA PHE A 218 -18.56 -80.08 51.43
C PHE A 218 -17.46 -81.00 51.99
N ASN A 219 -16.19 -80.74 51.63
CA ASN A 219 -15.07 -81.52 52.14
C ASN A 219 -14.99 -81.45 53.67
N ARG A 220 -15.27 -80.30 54.27
CA ARG A 220 -15.24 -80.13 55.73
C ARG A 220 -16.40 -80.83 56.45
N GLU A 221 -17.60 -80.76 55.89
CA GLU A 221 -18.83 -81.18 56.59
C GLU A 221 -19.22 -82.63 56.29
N VAL A 222 -18.77 -83.19 55.16
CA VAL A 222 -19.18 -84.51 54.66
C VAL A 222 -18.02 -85.51 54.62
N ILE A 223 -16.79 -85.08 54.29
CA ILE A 223 -15.63 -85.97 54.20
C ILE A 223 -14.89 -85.98 55.54
N CYS A 224 -14.69 -87.16 56.13
CA CYS A 224 -13.85 -87.28 57.32
C CYS A 224 -12.36 -87.32 56.92
N GLU A 225 -11.55 -86.38 57.42
CA GLU A 225 -10.11 -86.30 57.10
C GLU A 225 -9.31 -87.55 57.52
N CYS A 226 -9.78 -88.27 58.54
CA CYS A 226 -9.11 -89.44 59.10
C CYS A 226 -9.32 -90.72 58.28
N THR A 227 -10.48 -90.87 57.63
CA THR A 227 -10.89 -92.11 56.94
C THR A 227 -11.12 -91.91 55.44
N GLY A 228 -11.19 -90.68 54.95
CA GLY A 228 -11.49 -90.36 53.55
C GLY A 228 -12.88 -90.81 53.09
N THR A 229 -13.76 -91.21 54.01
CA THR A 229 -15.10 -91.74 53.72
C THR A 229 -16.17 -90.77 54.23
N ALA A 230 -17.31 -90.73 53.53
CA ALA A 230 -18.43 -89.86 53.88
C ALA A 230 -19.51 -90.64 54.66
N SER A 231 -19.98 -90.07 55.77
CA SER A 231 -21.11 -90.60 56.53
C SER A 231 -22.44 -90.20 55.88
N ALA A 232 -23.39 -91.13 55.81
CA ALA A 232 -24.70 -90.89 55.21
C ALA A 232 -25.51 -89.81 55.96
N ASP A 233 -25.44 -89.79 57.30
CA ASP A 233 -26.14 -88.80 58.13
C ASP A 233 -25.55 -87.39 57.96
N ASP A 234 -24.22 -87.28 57.82
CA ASP A 234 -23.56 -86.00 57.56
C ASP A 234 -23.89 -85.47 56.16
N LEU A 235 -23.97 -86.35 55.16
CA LEU A 235 -24.44 -86.00 53.82
C LEU A 235 -25.89 -85.51 53.85
N LEU A 236 -26.80 -86.21 54.54
CA LEU A 236 -28.20 -85.78 54.66
C LEU A 236 -28.33 -84.43 55.37
N ARG A 237 -27.56 -84.22 56.45
CA ARG A 237 -27.52 -82.93 57.15
C ARG A 237 -27.00 -81.82 56.24
N TYR A 238 -25.92 -82.07 55.48
CA TYR A 238 -25.38 -81.12 54.51
C TYR A 238 -26.40 -80.77 53.42
N MET A 239 -27.08 -81.77 52.85
CA MET A 239 -28.09 -81.55 51.80
C MET A 239 -29.29 -80.76 52.32
N ASN A 240 -29.76 -81.05 53.53
CA ASN A 240 -30.86 -80.29 54.15
C ASN A 240 -30.44 -78.84 54.48
N ASN A 241 -29.22 -78.65 55.00
CA ASN A 241 -28.67 -77.32 55.25
C ASN A 241 -28.49 -76.51 53.96
N ARG A 242 -28.01 -77.16 52.89
CA ARG A 242 -27.90 -76.56 51.54
C ARG A 242 -29.26 -76.16 51.01
N HIS A 243 -30.26 -77.02 51.13
CA HIS A 243 -31.62 -76.73 50.70
C HIS A 243 -32.19 -75.52 51.45
N ASN A 244 -32.02 -75.47 52.78
CA ASN A 244 -32.43 -74.34 53.60
C ASN A 244 -31.68 -73.04 53.27
N ALA A 245 -30.38 -73.12 52.95
CA ALA A 245 -29.59 -71.97 52.52
C ALA A 245 -30.02 -71.45 51.15
N GLN A 246 -30.32 -72.34 50.20
CA GLN A 246 -30.87 -71.99 48.89
C GLN A 246 -32.25 -71.35 49.02
N ALA A 247 -33.13 -71.88 49.86
CA ALA A 247 -34.45 -71.28 50.13
C ALA A 247 -34.30 -69.84 50.67
N LYS A 248 -33.42 -69.62 51.65
CA LYS A 248 -33.12 -68.27 52.18
C LYS A 248 -32.54 -67.34 51.12
N TYR A 249 -31.71 -67.86 50.22
CA TYR A 249 -31.16 -67.07 49.11
C TYR A 249 -32.23 -66.66 48.11
N LEU A 250 -33.16 -67.58 47.76
CA LEU A 250 -34.30 -67.28 46.91
C LEU A 250 -35.22 -66.23 47.53
N ASP A 251 -35.50 -66.31 48.83
CA ASP A 251 -36.30 -65.29 49.53
C ASP A 251 -35.62 -63.91 49.47
N LYS A 252 -34.30 -63.87 49.68
CA LYS A 252 -33.51 -62.63 49.56
C LYS A 252 -33.56 -62.08 48.14
N LEU A 253 -33.40 -62.93 47.13
CA LEU A 253 -33.44 -62.51 45.73
C LEU A 253 -34.84 -61.98 45.36
N ASN A 254 -35.90 -62.65 45.77
CA ASN A 254 -37.27 -62.21 45.55
C ASN A 254 -37.57 -60.86 46.21
N ALA A 255 -37.06 -60.64 47.43
CA ALA A 255 -37.15 -59.34 48.10
C ALA A 255 -36.39 -58.24 47.36
N GLN A 256 -35.22 -58.54 46.80
CA GLN A 256 -34.45 -57.61 45.96
C GLN A 256 -35.16 -57.30 44.63
N CYS A 257 -35.70 -58.31 43.94
CA CYS A 257 -36.50 -58.12 42.72
C CYS A 257 -37.72 -57.24 43.00
N SER A 258 -38.48 -57.54 44.07
CA SER A 258 -39.62 -56.72 44.49
C SER A 258 -39.22 -55.28 44.85
N ALA A 259 -38.01 -55.06 45.37
CA ALA A 259 -37.48 -53.72 45.64
C ALA A 259 -37.08 -52.99 44.36
N ALA A 260 -36.42 -53.67 43.43
CA ALA A 260 -36.08 -53.12 42.12
C ALA A 260 -37.33 -52.74 41.33
N GLU A 261 -38.37 -53.58 41.32
CA GLU A 261 -39.67 -53.29 40.70
C GLU A 261 -40.32 -52.03 41.29
N ARG A 262 -40.33 -51.90 42.63
CA ARG A 262 -40.83 -50.70 43.31
C ARG A 262 -40.03 -49.45 42.93
N ASN A 263 -38.71 -49.55 42.82
CA ASN A 263 -37.86 -48.44 42.38
C ASN A 263 -38.12 -48.07 40.92
N ILE A 264 -38.24 -49.05 40.03
CA ILE A 264 -38.59 -48.84 38.62
C ILE A 264 -39.94 -48.12 38.54
N LEU A 265 -40.96 -48.59 39.26
CA LEU A 265 -42.28 -47.94 39.31
C LEU A 265 -42.20 -46.53 39.87
N HIS A 266 -41.40 -46.30 40.92
CA HIS A 266 -41.19 -44.97 41.47
C HIS A 266 -40.53 -44.03 40.46
N HIS A 267 -39.46 -44.46 39.80
CA HIS A 267 -38.80 -43.69 38.75
C HIS A 267 -39.70 -43.46 37.54
N GLN A 268 -40.47 -44.45 37.11
CA GLN A 268 -41.46 -44.28 36.03
C GLN A 268 -42.54 -43.27 36.41
N ARG A 269 -43.03 -43.28 37.66
CA ARG A 269 -43.97 -42.27 38.15
C ARG A 269 -43.32 -40.89 38.21
N SER A 270 -42.10 -40.79 38.71
CA SER A 270 -41.32 -39.53 38.74
C SER A 270 -41.07 -39.00 37.33
N LEU A 271 -40.77 -39.87 36.36
CA LEU A 271 -40.64 -39.50 34.95
C LEU A 271 -41.98 -39.07 34.36
N LYS A 272 -43.09 -39.73 34.67
CA LYS A 272 -44.43 -39.31 34.26
C LYS A 272 -44.81 -37.95 34.87
N GLN A 273 -44.52 -37.73 36.14
CA GLN A 273 -44.71 -36.44 36.82
C GLN A 273 -43.81 -35.35 36.24
N ARG A 274 -42.54 -35.65 35.95
CA ARG A 274 -41.62 -34.73 35.27
C ARG A 274 -42.02 -34.45 33.84
N ARG A 275 -42.58 -35.42 33.12
CA ARG A 275 -43.15 -35.21 31.78
C ARG A 275 -44.41 -34.35 31.84
N ALA A 276 -45.31 -34.60 32.79
CA ALA A 276 -46.47 -33.75 33.05
C ALA A 276 -46.07 -32.35 33.56
N ALA A 277 -44.97 -32.24 34.32
CA ALA A 277 -44.37 -30.96 34.71
C ALA A 277 -43.60 -30.28 33.57
N GLY A 278 -43.09 -31.06 32.60
CA GLY A 278 -42.54 -30.58 31.34
C GLY A 278 -43.64 -30.09 30.39
N GLU A 279 -44.83 -30.71 30.42
CA GLU A 279 -46.09 -30.17 29.89
C GLU A 279 -46.64 -29.01 30.75
N ALA A 280 -46.09 -28.79 31.95
CA ALA A 280 -46.39 -27.66 32.82
C ALA A 280 -45.40 -26.49 32.66
N PHE A 281 -44.57 -26.48 31.61
CA PHE A 281 -44.33 -25.18 30.97
C PHE A 281 -45.69 -24.72 30.45
N HIS A 282 -46.32 -23.81 31.18
CA HIS A 282 -47.63 -23.34 30.75
C HIS A 282 -47.41 -22.64 29.41
N ALA A 283 -48.38 -22.74 28.50
CA ALA A 283 -48.37 -21.94 27.27
C ALA A 283 -48.12 -20.44 27.57
N ILE A 284 -48.49 -20.00 28.78
CA ILE A 284 -48.22 -18.68 29.34
C ILE A 284 -46.72 -18.39 29.52
N ASP A 285 -45.89 -19.34 29.96
CA ASP A 285 -44.44 -19.14 30.13
C ASP A 285 -43.73 -19.02 28.78
N PHE A 286 -44.14 -19.84 27.81
CA PHE A 286 -43.65 -19.72 26.42
C PHE A 286 -44.10 -18.41 25.78
N GLU A 287 -45.35 -18.00 26.02
CA GLU A 287 -45.87 -16.71 25.56
C GLU A 287 -45.12 -15.55 26.24
N GLN A 288 -44.82 -15.65 27.53
CA GLN A 288 -44.02 -14.65 28.25
C GLN A 288 -42.61 -14.57 27.68
N LEU A 289 -41.93 -15.70 27.46
CA LEU A 289 -40.60 -15.71 26.86
C LEU A 289 -40.63 -15.12 25.44
N ARG A 290 -41.67 -15.41 24.66
CA ARG A 290 -41.89 -14.82 23.34
C ARG A 290 -42.07 -13.31 23.41
N ILE A 291 -42.87 -12.82 24.36
CA ILE A 291 -43.07 -11.39 24.61
C ILE A 291 -41.76 -10.72 25.06
N GLU A 292 -40.99 -11.35 25.94
CA GLU A 292 -39.70 -10.83 26.40
C GLU A 292 -38.69 -10.78 25.26
N ASN A 293 -38.58 -11.83 24.46
CA ASN A 293 -37.73 -11.87 23.28
C ASN A 293 -38.14 -10.77 22.29
N GLN A 294 -39.43 -10.66 21.96
CA GLN A 294 -39.95 -9.60 21.11
C GLN A 294 -39.59 -8.20 21.64
N LYS A 295 -39.72 -7.96 22.95
CA LYS A 295 -39.31 -6.70 23.59
C LYS A 295 -37.80 -6.43 23.51
N PHE A 296 -36.97 -7.47 23.55
CA PHE A 296 -35.53 -7.34 23.36
C PHE A 296 -35.17 -7.03 21.92
N VAL A 297 -35.78 -7.72 20.95
CA VAL A 297 -35.62 -7.44 19.52
C VAL A 297 -35.99 -6.00 19.21
N GLU A 298 -37.17 -5.53 19.65
CA GLU A 298 -37.59 -4.15 19.46
C GLU A 298 -36.65 -3.12 20.11
N ARG A 299 -35.98 -3.49 21.20
CA ARG A 299 -34.99 -2.63 21.85
C ARG A 299 -33.67 -2.61 21.09
N ILE A 300 -33.24 -3.76 20.58
CA ILE A 300 -32.08 -3.88 19.70
C ILE A 300 -32.31 -3.07 18.43
N ASP A 301 -33.47 -3.20 17.79
CA ASP A 301 -33.81 -2.46 16.58
C ASP A 301 -33.83 -0.95 16.81
N ARG A 302 -34.42 -0.49 17.93
CA ARG A 302 -34.35 0.94 18.31
C ARG A 302 -32.91 1.41 18.50
N LYS A 303 -32.07 0.62 19.18
CA LYS A 303 -30.66 0.96 19.38
C LYS A 303 -29.86 0.92 18.08
N ASN A 304 -30.19 0.02 17.16
CA ASN A 304 -29.59 -0.03 15.84
C ASN A 304 -29.97 1.20 15.01
N LEU A 305 -31.23 1.63 15.05
CA LEU A 305 -31.68 2.88 14.41
C LEU A 305 -30.96 4.10 15.00
N GLU A 306 -30.90 4.22 16.33
CA GLU A 306 -30.12 5.29 17.00
C GLU A 306 -28.64 5.28 16.58
N LEU A 307 -28.04 4.09 16.44
CA LEU A 307 -26.65 3.93 16.01
C LEU A 307 -26.45 4.32 14.54
N VAL A 308 -27.40 4.00 13.66
CA VAL A 308 -27.38 4.45 12.26
C VAL A 308 -27.50 5.97 12.17
N ASP A 309 -28.39 6.58 12.96
CA ASP A 309 -28.54 8.03 13.01
C ASP A 309 -27.27 8.72 13.51
N LEU A 310 -26.65 8.18 14.57
CA LEU A 310 -25.37 8.66 15.10
C LEU A 310 -24.22 8.49 14.10
N LYS A 311 -24.16 7.38 13.37
CA LYS A 311 -23.20 7.21 12.27
C LYS A 311 -23.44 8.25 11.16
N GLY A 312 -24.69 8.53 10.83
CA GLY A 312 -25.07 9.54 9.85
C GLY A 312 -24.67 10.95 10.29
N THR A 313 -24.90 11.33 11.56
CA THR A 313 -24.43 12.61 12.09
C THR A 313 -22.91 12.69 12.13
N SER A 314 -22.22 11.64 12.59
CA SER A 314 -20.75 11.59 12.60
C SER A 314 -20.14 11.70 11.20
N THR A 315 -20.73 11.05 10.20
CA THR A 315 -20.29 11.17 8.81
C THR A 315 -20.45 12.60 8.29
N ARG A 316 -21.62 13.22 8.55
CA ARG A 316 -21.86 14.62 8.19
C ARG A 316 -20.90 15.58 8.89
N THR A 317 -20.61 15.38 10.18
CA THR A 317 -19.66 16.25 10.89
C THR A 317 -18.26 16.13 10.33
N VAL A 318 -17.80 14.91 10.00
CA VAL A 318 -16.50 14.69 9.33
C VAL A 318 -16.47 15.34 7.94
N GLN A 319 -17.54 15.22 7.15
CA GLN A 319 -17.65 15.90 5.85
C GLN A 319 -17.57 17.42 6.00
N THR A 320 -18.30 18.01 6.95
CA THR A 320 -18.22 19.45 7.22
C THR A 320 -16.85 19.87 7.70
N LEU A 321 -16.18 19.06 8.53
CA LEU A 321 -14.83 19.34 9.02
C LEU A 321 -13.82 19.34 7.87
N ASN A 322 -13.90 18.34 6.99
CA ASN A 322 -13.03 18.26 5.81
C ASN A 322 -13.26 19.44 4.87
N SER A 323 -14.52 19.81 4.61
CA SER A 323 -14.85 21.01 3.82
C SER A 323 -14.27 22.28 4.45
N LEU A 324 -14.40 22.45 5.77
CA LEU A 324 -13.81 23.59 6.48
C LEU A 324 -12.28 23.56 6.40
N MET A 325 -11.66 22.39 6.53
CA MET A 325 -10.21 22.23 6.40
C MET A 325 -9.73 22.61 4.99
N ASP A 326 -10.44 22.21 3.94
CA ASP A 326 -10.15 22.58 2.55
C ASP A 326 -10.27 24.09 2.35
N THR A 327 -11.33 24.72 2.87
CA THR A 327 -11.47 26.18 2.80
C THR A 327 -10.35 26.91 3.54
N LEU A 328 -9.95 26.41 4.72
CA LEU A 328 -8.85 26.97 5.48
C LEU A 328 -7.51 26.83 4.74
N ASN A 329 -7.25 25.67 4.14
CA ASN A 329 -6.07 25.42 3.33
C ASN A 329 -6.04 26.35 2.10
N GLY A 330 -7.18 26.54 1.44
CA GLY A 330 -7.36 27.49 0.35
C GLY A 330 -7.03 28.92 0.77
N LEU A 331 -7.64 29.41 1.87
CA LEU A 331 -7.36 30.74 2.41
C LEU A 331 -5.90 30.92 2.84
N THR A 332 -5.29 29.88 3.39
CA THR A 332 -3.87 29.89 3.76
C THR A 332 -2.99 29.98 2.52
N ALA A 333 -3.29 29.22 1.46
CA ALA A 333 -2.59 29.31 0.18
C ALA A 333 -2.74 30.71 -0.43
N GLU A 334 -3.94 31.29 -0.44
CA GLU A 334 -4.17 32.66 -0.91
C GLU A 334 -3.41 33.69 -0.07
N GLN A 335 -3.41 33.56 1.26
CA GLN A 335 -2.66 34.42 2.15
C GLN A 335 -1.16 34.37 1.82
N THR A 336 -0.59 33.18 1.59
CA THR A 336 0.82 33.05 1.22
C THR A 336 1.11 33.66 -0.16
N ARG A 337 0.21 33.52 -1.14
CA ARG A 337 0.31 34.18 -2.44
C ARG A 337 0.30 35.69 -2.29
N LEU A 338 -0.70 36.24 -1.59
CA LEU A 338 -0.83 37.68 -1.36
C LEU A 338 0.38 38.25 -0.61
N ARG A 339 0.95 37.51 0.35
CA ARG A 339 2.20 37.90 1.03
C ARG A 339 3.38 37.98 0.07
N LYS A 340 3.50 37.05 -0.89
CA LYS A 340 4.54 37.09 -1.93
C LYS A 340 4.32 38.29 -2.86
N ASP A 341 3.09 38.50 -3.32
CA ASP A 341 2.72 39.62 -4.19
C ASP A 341 2.99 40.95 -3.50
N TYR A 342 2.60 41.09 -2.23
CA TYR A 342 2.87 42.28 -1.42
C TYR A 342 4.37 42.58 -1.34
N LYS A 343 5.19 41.57 -1.01
CA LYS A 343 6.66 41.72 -0.98
C LYS A 343 7.21 42.16 -2.34
N SER A 344 6.77 41.53 -3.44
CA SER A 344 7.19 41.90 -4.78
C SER A 344 6.82 43.35 -5.14
N ARG A 345 5.63 43.82 -4.74
CA ARG A 345 5.18 45.20 -4.94
C ARG A 345 5.99 46.18 -4.10
N CYS A 346 6.33 45.85 -2.85
CA CYS A 346 7.23 46.66 -2.03
C CYS A 346 8.62 46.80 -2.67
N GLU A 347 9.20 45.70 -3.17
CA GLU A 347 10.49 45.74 -3.87
C GLU A 347 10.43 46.57 -5.16
N TYR A 348 9.34 46.46 -5.92
CA TYR A 348 9.10 47.27 -7.11
C TYR A 348 8.97 48.76 -6.78
N LEU A 349 8.19 49.12 -5.75
CA LEU A 349 8.09 50.50 -5.28
C LEU A 349 9.45 51.04 -4.81
N ALA A 350 10.25 50.24 -4.11
CA ALA A 350 11.60 50.64 -3.70
C ALA A 350 12.57 50.82 -4.88
N ARG A 351 12.37 50.11 -6.01
CA ARG A 351 13.10 50.36 -7.27
C ARG A 351 12.67 51.69 -7.90
N LEU A 352 11.36 51.89 -8.06
CA LEU A 352 10.81 53.14 -8.62
C LEU A 352 11.21 54.37 -7.80
N GLN A 353 11.23 54.28 -6.48
CA GLN A 353 11.71 55.38 -5.62
C GLN A 353 13.18 55.72 -5.90
N ARG A 354 14.05 54.71 -6.06
CA ARG A 354 15.46 54.93 -6.41
C ARG A 354 15.61 55.53 -7.80
N GLU A 355 14.86 55.03 -8.78
CA GLU A 355 14.84 55.57 -10.14
C GLU A 355 14.35 57.02 -10.16
N MET A 356 13.31 57.36 -9.40
CA MET A 356 12.81 58.73 -9.29
C MET A 356 13.85 59.67 -8.67
N VAL A 357 14.60 59.23 -7.66
CA VAL A 357 15.73 60.01 -7.11
C VAL A 357 16.84 60.18 -8.15
N SER A 358 17.16 59.14 -8.95
CA SER A 358 18.15 59.25 -10.04
C SER A 358 17.71 60.25 -11.10
N VAL A 359 16.48 60.12 -11.59
CA VAL A 359 15.91 60.97 -12.65
C VAL A 359 15.82 62.42 -12.18
N THR A 360 15.41 62.68 -10.94
CA THR A 360 15.37 64.05 -10.40
C THR A 360 16.76 64.66 -10.29
N GLN A 361 17.77 63.88 -9.88
CA GLN A 361 19.15 64.32 -9.85
C GLN A 361 19.71 64.58 -11.27
N GLU A 362 19.44 63.68 -12.21
CA GLU A 362 19.82 63.83 -13.63
C GLU A 362 19.16 65.06 -14.26
N ALA A 363 17.87 65.29 -14.00
CA ALA A 363 17.14 66.47 -14.44
C ALA A 363 17.77 67.75 -13.86
N ARG A 364 18.08 67.78 -12.56
CA ARG A 364 18.77 68.92 -11.93
C ARG A 364 20.14 69.19 -12.58
N VAL A 365 20.93 68.15 -12.83
CA VAL A 365 22.24 68.29 -13.49
C VAL A 365 22.07 68.80 -14.92
N ALA A 366 21.07 68.31 -15.66
CA ALA A 366 20.75 68.76 -17.01
C ALA A 366 20.30 70.22 -17.02
N GLU A 367 19.47 70.65 -16.08
CA GLU A 367 19.05 72.05 -15.92
C GLU A 367 20.25 72.96 -15.61
N GLN A 368 21.14 72.56 -14.70
CA GLN A 368 22.37 73.31 -14.41
C GLN A 368 23.28 73.44 -15.64
N LYS A 369 23.41 72.37 -16.44
CA LYS A 369 24.15 72.44 -17.70
C LYS A 369 23.46 73.37 -18.70
N ASN A 370 22.12 73.30 -18.81
CA ASN A 370 21.34 74.14 -19.72
C ASN A 370 21.44 75.62 -19.34
N THR A 371 21.33 75.96 -18.06
CA THR A 371 21.52 77.36 -17.59
C THR A 371 22.95 77.84 -17.84
N ALA A 372 23.97 77.02 -17.59
CA ALA A 372 25.35 77.36 -17.92
C ALA A 372 25.57 77.57 -19.42
N ILE A 373 24.96 76.75 -20.28
CA ILE A 373 24.99 76.91 -21.73
C ILE A 373 24.28 78.20 -22.16
N LYS A 374 23.10 78.51 -21.60
CA LYS A 374 22.39 79.77 -21.85
C LYS A 374 23.23 80.98 -21.47
N LEU A 375 23.84 80.98 -20.28
CA LEU A 375 24.76 82.03 -19.83
C LEU A 375 25.97 82.16 -20.77
N ARG A 376 26.54 81.04 -21.25
CA ARG A 376 27.61 81.06 -22.25
C ARG A 376 27.14 81.63 -23.58
N HIS A 377 25.94 81.30 -24.04
CA HIS A 377 25.38 81.89 -25.26
C HIS A 377 25.08 83.39 -25.10
N GLU A 378 24.63 83.83 -23.94
CA GLU A 378 24.47 85.26 -23.62
C GLU A 378 25.83 85.99 -23.57
N ALA A 379 26.86 85.35 -23.00
CA ALA A 379 28.23 85.87 -22.95
C ALA A 379 28.90 85.89 -24.33
N VAL A 380 28.62 84.88 -25.17
CA VAL A 380 28.91 84.88 -26.61
C VAL A 380 27.86 85.73 -27.32
N ARG A 381 27.79 86.99 -26.92
CA ARG A 381 27.09 88.01 -27.70
C ARG A 381 27.91 88.21 -28.97
N VAL A 382 27.45 87.63 -30.08
CA VAL A 382 28.07 87.83 -31.40
C VAL A 382 28.34 89.33 -31.56
N PRO A 383 29.61 89.76 -31.71
CA PRO A 383 29.91 91.17 -31.90
C PRO A 383 29.06 91.69 -33.05
N LYS A 384 28.35 92.81 -32.82
CA LYS A 384 27.58 93.45 -33.89
C LYS A 384 28.48 93.61 -35.11
N ILE A 385 27.96 93.34 -36.31
CA ILE A 385 28.73 93.35 -37.57
C ILE A 385 29.56 94.64 -37.69
N GLU A 386 29.01 95.76 -37.23
CA GLU A 386 29.67 97.06 -37.10
C GLU A 386 31.00 97.01 -36.33
N ASN A 387 31.05 96.34 -35.17
CA ASN A 387 32.27 96.23 -34.35
C ASN A 387 33.32 95.34 -35.01
N TYR A 388 32.90 94.25 -35.67
CA TYR A 388 33.81 93.39 -36.43
C TYR A 388 34.39 94.12 -37.64
N MET A 389 33.56 94.87 -38.38
CA MET A 389 34.00 95.71 -39.50
C MET A 389 34.96 96.80 -39.04
N ALA A 390 34.69 97.46 -37.91
CA ALA A 390 35.57 98.47 -37.34
C ALA A 390 36.94 97.88 -36.97
N GLN A 391 36.98 96.73 -36.28
CA GLN A 391 38.23 96.03 -35.95
C GLN A 391 38.99 95.59 -37.21
N LYS A 392 38.29 95.12 -38.26
CA LYS A 392 38.92 94.77 -39.53
C LYS A 392 39.47 95.98 -40.29
N ALA A 393 38.78 97.11 -40.24
CA ALA A 393 39.27 98.37 -40.81
C ALA A 393 40.53 98.86 -40.07
N GLU A 394 40.55 98.77 -38.73
CA GLU A 394 41.71 99.09 -37.91
C GLU A 394 42.90 98.17 -38.21
N GLU A 395 42.67 96.85 -38.28
CA GLU A 395 43.69 95.86 -38.67
C GLU A 395 44.28 96.19 -40.05
N TYR A 396 43.46 96.63 -40.99
CA TYR A 396 43.89 97.04 -42.33
C TYR A 396 44.77 98.30 -42.30
N GLU A 397 44.37 99.34 -41.59
CA GLU A 397 45.17 100.57 -41.45
C GLU A 397 46.50 100.30 -40.72
N LEU A 398 46.50 99.45 -39.69
CA LEU A 398 47.72 99.03 -39.01
C LEU A 398 48.65 98.24 -39.93
N ARG A 399 48.13 97.30 -40.74
CA ARG A 399 48.95 96.59 -41.75
C ARG A 399 49.50 97.53 -42.82
N LYS A 400 48.74 98.53 -43.22
CA LYS A 400 49.17 99.56 -44.17
C LYS A 400 50.27 100.44 -43.56
N ALA A 401 50.13 100.84 -42.30
CA ALA A 401 51.16 101.54 -41.56
C ALA A 401 52.43 100.69 -41.42
N GLN A 402 52.31 99.39 -41.09
CA GLN A 402 53.44 98.47 -41.02
C GLN A 402 54.19 98.39 -42.35
N ARG A 403 53.48 98.27 -43.48
CA ARG A 403 54.09 98.26 -44.82
C ARG A 403 54.78 99.59 -45.13
N ASN A 404 54.18 100.72 -44.75
CA ASN A 404 54.78 102.04 -44.94
C ASN A 404 56.08 102.19 -44.14
N TRP A 405 56.09 101.78 -42.88
CA TRP A 405 57.28 101.80 -42.03
C TRP A 405 58.37 100.85 -42.55
N LYS A 406 58.03 99.64 -43.00
CA LYS A 406 58.98 98.75 -43.67
C LYS A 406 59.65 99.42 -44.88
N ARG A 407 58.86 100.06 -45.75
CA ARG A 407 59.38 100.81 -46.90
C ARG A 407 60.26 101.99 -46.49
N LYS A 408 59.91 102.72 -45.42
CA LYS A 408 60.75 103.82 -44.89
C LYS A 408 62.09 103.31 -44.35
N VAL A 409 62.11 102.15 -43.70
CA VAL A 409 63.33 101.48 -43.23
C VAL A 409 64.20 101.08 -44.43
N GLU A 410 63.64 100.45 -45.45
CA GLU A 410 64.37 100.10 -46.69
C GLU A 410 65.00 101.34 -47.36
N ILE A 411 64.27 102.47 -47.44
CA ILE A 411 64.79 103.72 -48.01
C ILE A 411 65.94 104.28 -47.14
N ALA A 412 65.82 104.22 -45.81
CA ALA A 412 66.86 104.66 -44.90
C ALA A 412 68.13 103.79 -45.03
N GLU A 413 67.97 102.47 -45.13
CA GLU A 413 69.06 101.53 -45.38
C GLU A 413 69.73 101.78 -46.73
N GLY A 414 68.95 102.02 -47.79
CA GLY A 414 69.48 102.37 -49.12
C GLY A 414 70.30 103.66 -49.13
N LYS A 415 69.84 104.70 -48.42
CA LYS A 415 70.58 105.97 -48.26
C LYS A 415 71.90 105.78 -47.50
N VAL A 416 71.88 104.97 -46.44
CA VAL A 416 73.10 104.61 -45.70
C VAL A 416 74.07 103.82 -46.58
N GLY A 417 73.56 102.95 -47.45
CA GLY A 417 74.36 102.24 -48.45
C GLY A 417 75.10 103.18 -49.43
N LEU A 418 74.40 104.19 -49.96
CA LEU A 418 74.96 105.20 -50.86
C LEU A 418 76.02 106.09 -50.18
N MET A 419 75.76 106.56 -48.96
CA MET A 419 76.77 107.30 -48.18
C MET A 419 78.03 106.47 -47.95
N LYS A 420 77.89 105.17 -47.63
CA LYS A 420 79.02 104.25 -47.47
C LYS A 420 79.80 104.02 -48.78
N GLN A 421 79.18 104.17 -49.95
CA GLN A 421 79.87 104.11 -51.24
C GLN A 421 80.60 105.43 -51.55
N GLN A 422 79.98 106.58 -51.31
CA GLN A 422 80.62 107.90 -51.50
C GLN A 422 81.87 108.06 -50.61
N ILE A 423 81.81 107.60 -49.37
CA ILE A 423 82.96 107.59 -48.45
C ILE A 423 84.11 106.71 -49.00
N ARG A 424 83.81 105.59 -49.66
CA ARG A 424 84.83 104.71 -50.26
C ARG A 424 85.52 105.35 -51.47
N VAL A 425 84.79 106.08 -52.30
CA VAL A 425 85.37 106.73 -53.49
C VAL A 425 86.28 107.89 -53.10
N LEU A 426 85.89 108.70 -52.11
CA LEU A 426 86.70 109.82 -51.62
C LEU A 426 87.98 109.36 -50.92
N ALA A 427 87.95 108.25 -50.17
CA ALA A 427 89.13 107.70 -49.51
C ALA A 427 90.24 107.26 -50.48
N ASN A 428 89.87 106.80 -51.69
CA ASN A 428 90.83 106.30 -52.68
C ASN A 428 91.55 107.43 -53.46
N ALA A 429 90.96 108.63 -53.56
CA ALA A 429 91.57 109.76 -54.27
C ALA A 429 92.67 110.47 -53.44
N THR A 430 92.56 110.43 -52.11
CA THR A 430 93.50 111.11 -51.20
C THR A 430 94.83 110.38 -51.01
N ASP A 431 94.89 109.07 -51.25
CA ASP A 431 96.12 108.27 -51.08
C ASP A 431 97.13 108.43 -52.23
N ALA A 432 96.69 108.86 -53.42
CA ALA A 432 97.57 109.10 -54.57
C ALA A 432 98.46 110.35 -54.39
N HIS A 433 97.96 111.37 -53.68
CA HIS A 433 98.67 112.64 -53.51
C HIS A 433 99.74 112.60 -52.39
N LEU A 434 99.65 111.64 -51.47
CA LEU A 434 100.57 111.52 -50.33
C LEU A 434 101.81 110.66 -50.59
N ARG A 435 101.84 109.86 -51.67
CA ARG A 435 103.01 109.02 -52.01
C ARG A 435 104.04 109.73 -52.90
N GLN A 436 103.63 110.68 -53.74
CA GLN A 436 104.54 111.50 -54.55
C GLN A 436 105.44 112.42 -53.70
N ARG A 437 105.07 112.67 -52.44
CA ARG A 437 105.80 113.57 -51.54
C ARG A 437 106.83 112.88 -50.63
N ARG A 438 107.00 111.55 -50.72
CA ARG A 438 107.90 110.77 -49.83
C ARG A 438 109.12 110.15 -50.54
N LEU A 439 109.35 110.43 -51.82
CA LEU A 439 110.38 109.75 -52.64
C LEU A 439 111.63 110.60 -53.01
N LEU A 440 111.80 111.83 -52.49
CA LEU A 440 112.98 112.67 -52.79
C LEU A 440 113.74 113.19 -51.55
N THR A 441 113.69 112.44 -50.46
CA THR A 441 114.69 112.49 -49.39
C THR A 441 114.93 111.03 -48.96
N HIS A 442 115.99 110.33 -49.34
CA HIS A 442 117.40 110.73 -49.34
C HIS A 442 117.68 111.66 -48.15
N GLN A 443 118.33 111.22 -47.08
CA GLN A 443 119.45 110.28 -47.12
C GLN A 443 119.56 109.49 -45.82
N ARG A 444 119.97 108.24 -46.00
CA ARG A 444 120.43 107.28 -44.99
C ARG A 444 119.33 106.80 -44.03
N SER A 445 118.83 105.57 -44.23
CA SER A 445 119.47 104.31 -43.80
C SER A 445 119.78 104.33 -42.30
N THR A 446 119.48 103.37 -41.45
CA THR A 446 119.02 101.97 -41.50
C THR A 446 119.20 101.52 -40.03
N ALA A 447 118.43 100.52 -39.57
CA ALA A 447 118.52 99.88 -38.24
C ALA A 447 117.96 100.74 -37.09
N SER A 448 117.22 100.25 -36.10
CA SER A 448 116.87 98.89 -35.65
C SER A 448 115.55 99.07 -34.86
N ALA A 449 114.43 98.47 -35.26
CA ALA A 449 113.90 97.20 -34.74
C ALA A 449 113.95 97.05 -33.21
N MET A 450 112.78 97.13 -32.56
CA MET A 450 112.14 96.02 -31.83
C MET A 450 111.01 96.53 -30.92
N LEU A 451 109.80 96.00 -31.19
CA LEU A 451 108.76 95.61 -30.23
C LEU A 451 108.01 96.77 -29.52
N THR A 452 106.70 96.76 -29.31
CA THR A 452 105.72 95.67 -29.11
C THR A 452 104.33 96.23 -29.45
N ALA A 453 103.61 95.59 -30.38
CA ALA A 453 102.46 94.71 -30.13
C ALA A 453 101.09 95.42 -30.37
N PRO A 454 100.20 94.89 -31.24
CA PRO A 454 99.23 95.71 -31.94
C PRO A 454 97.79 95.54 -31.44
N ARG A 455 96.96 96.56 -31.64
CA ARG A 455 95.51 96.52 -31.51
C ARG A 455 94.89 97.22 -32.70
N VAL A 456 94.54 96.47 -33.75
CA VAL A 456 93.95 97.02 -34.98
C VAL A 456 93.03 95.97 -35.61
N LYS A 457 91.80 96.44 -35.91
CA LYS A 457 90.86 96.08 -36.98
C LYS A 457 90.46 94.60 -37.18
N ASP A 458 89.18 94.35 -37.41
CA ASP A 458 88.71 94.24 -38.79
C ASP A 458 87.19 94.28 -38.89
N SER A 459 86.76 95.16 -39.78
CA SER A 459 85.54 95.01 -40.53
C SER A 459 85.75 93.98 -41.64
N ALA A 460 84.65 93.30 -41.99
CA ALA A 460 84.27 92.97 -43.36
C ALA A 460 84.90 91.74 -44.06
N HIS A 461 83.95 90.93 -44.57
CA HIS A 461 83.89 90.27 -45.88
C HIS A 461 84.46 88.85 -46.08
N SER A 462 83.58 88.06 -46.71
CA SER A 462 83.81 87.09 -47.78
C SER A 462 84.09 85.63 -47.41
N GLY A 463 83.15 84.75 -47.83
CA GLY A 463 83.50 83.41 -48.33
C GLY A 463 82.49 82.30 -48.04
N GLY A 464 81.82 81.80 -49.08
CA GLY A 464 81.20 80.45 -49.14
C GLY A 464 79.66 80.44 -48.99
N LYS A 465 78.88 80.19 -50.07
CA LYS A 465 78.38 78.86 -50.51
C LYS A 465 77.50 78.20 -49.42
N ASN A 466 76.23 77.81 -49.58
CA ASN A 466 75.40 77.30 -50.68
C ASN A 466 73.91 77.39 -50.20
N ILE A 467 72.94 77.87 -50.99
CA ILE A 467 72.02 77.10 -51.86
C ILE A 467 71.02 76.18 -51.10
N THR A 468 69.74 76.65 -51.08
CA THR A 468 68.45 75.89 -51.17
C THR A 468 68.04 75.01 -49.98
N ASN A 469 66.76 74.75 -49.66
CA ASN A 469 65.44 75.22 -50.10
C ASN A 469 64.40 74.63 -49.13
N LEU A 470 63.26 75.33 -48.98
CA LEU A 470 61.87 74.82 -48.79
C LEU A 470 61.57 73.84 -47.63
N ALA A 471 60.44 73.92 -46.92
CA ALA A 471 59.14 74.45 -47.34
C ALA A 471 58.26 74.89 -46.16
N TYR A 472 57.32 75.76 -46.54
CA TYR A 472 56.16 76.29 -45.85
C TYR A 472 55.05 75.27 -45.56
N ALA A 473 54.21 75.58 -44.57
CA ALA A 473 52.74 75.73 -44.63
C ALA A 473 52.18 75.48 -43.21
N GLY A 474 51.33 76.30 -42.61
CA GLY A 474 50.07 76.83 -43.13
C GLY A 474 48.94 76.09 -42.42
N GLY A 475 48.30 76.73 -41.43
CA GLY A 475 47.13 76.17 -40.75
C GLY A 475 45.83 76.36 -41.55
N SER A 476 44.84 75.51 -41.28
CA SER A 476 43.41 75.79 -41.45
C SER A 476 42.55 74.66 -40.83
N ILE A 477 41.53 75.06 -40.06
CA ILE A 477 40.13 74.57 -39.97
C ILE A 477 39.87 73.08 -40.33
N ASP A 478 39.26 72.28 -39.42
CA ASP A 478 37.84 71.84 -39.50
C ASP A 478 37.36 70.85 -38.40
N VAL A 479 36.02 70.74 -38.40
CA VAL A 479 35.02 69.99 -37.64
C VAL A 479 35.23 68.47 -37.42
N GLN A 480 34.92 68.03 -36.18
CA GLN A 480 34.21 66.80 -35.73
C GLN A 480 34.54 65.43 -36.34
N VAL A 481 35.06 64.50 -35.51
CA VAL A 481 34.59 63.11 -35.29
C VAL A 481 35.30 62.56 -34.03
N GLN A 482 34.56 62.22 -32.99
CA GLN A 482 35.01 61.29 -31.94
C GLN A 482 34.17 60.01 -32.06
N GLN A 483 34.82 58.91 -32.41
CA GLN A 483 34.33 57.53 -32.28
C GLN A 483 35.53 56.72 -31.76
N GLU A 484 35.52 56.31 -30.47
CA GLU A 484 35.07 55.00 -29.94
C GLU A 484 36.20 53.93 -29.95
N PRO A 485 36.10 52.80 -29.23
CA PRO A 485 35.62 52.59 -27.86
C PRO A 485 36.67 51.81 -27.01
N VAL A 486 36.65 51.95 -25.69
CA VAL A 486 37.29 50.96 -24.79
C VAL A 486 36.20 50.11 -24.18
N VAL A 487 36.00 48.94 -24.79
CA VAL A 487 35.14 47.87 -24.30
C VAL A 487 35.82 47.22 -23.10
N GLY A 488 35.56 47.73 -21.90
CA GLY A 488 35.74 46.99 -20.65
C GLY A 488 34.44 46.26 -20.32
N GLY A 489 34.30 45.04 -20.84
CA GLY A 489 33.09 44.24 -20.70
C GLY A 489 32.67 44.02 -19.24
N SER A 490 31.38 44.20 -19.03
CA SER A 490 30.60 44.12 -17.78
C SER A 490 30.56 42.73 -17.11
N LYS A 491 31.57 41.87 -17.31
CA LYS A 491 31.65 40.53 -16.71
C LYS A 491 32.51 40.47 -15.44
N SER A 492 33.42 41.40 -15.20
CA SER A 492 34.32 41.37 -14.03
C SER A 492 33.73 41.99 -12.75
N ILE A 493 32.61 42.71 -12.84
CA ILE A 493 31.95 43.35 -11.68
C ILE A 493 30.77 42.52 -11.14
N LEU A 494 30.28 41.53 -11.89
CA LEU A 494 29.15 40.68 -11.48
C LEU A 494 29.55 39.43 -10.68
N ASP A 495 30.83 39.02 -10.65
CA ASP A 495 31.29 37.86 -9.88
C ASP A 495 31.78 38.20 -8.46
N ALA A 496 31.95 39.47 -8.12
CA ALA A 496 32.37 39.91 -6.78
C ALA A 496 31.23 40.00 -5.74
N LYS A 497 29.98 39.71 -6.14
CA LYS A 497 28.80 39.77 -5.25
C LYS A 497 28.03 38.44 -5.11
N ARG A 498 28.62 37.33 -5.56
CA ARG A 498 28.08 35.96 -5.40
C ARG A 498 28.90 35.09 -4.42
N LYS A 499 29.67 35.73 -3.53
CA LYS A 499 30.28 35.12 -2.34
C LYS A 499 30.16 36.09 -1.16
N GLN A 500 28.97 36.12 -0.57
CA GLN A 500 28.71 36.43 0.84
C GLN A 500 27.30 35.95 1.19
#